data_AF-A0A7W7G0D6-F1
#
_entry.id   AF-A0A7W7G0D6-F1
#
_cell.length_a   1.000
_cell.length_b   1.000
_cell.length_c   1.000
_cell.angle_alpha   90.00
_cell.angle_beta   90.00
_cell.angle_gamma   90.00
#
_symmetry.space_group_name_H-M   'P 1'
#
loop_
_entity.id
_entity.type
_entity.pdbx_description
1 polymer ?
#
loop_
_entity_poly.entity_id
_entity_poly.type
_entity_poly.pdbx_seq_one_letter_code
_entity_poly.pdbx_strand_id
1 'polypeptide(L)'
;MSRYVVIGAGAVGASLAAELHRAGAETLLIARGAQLAALRERGLTYLRPDGEHQLPVPVAAGPAEVQLTADDVLLLATKSTDTEAAVREWAWRPVKRADGGTGVAAAELPVVTLQNGLANERTALRSFARVIGAVVWIPATFVTPGEVVNHGWPTPAVLWLGRYPFTADPAVEHIAADLRRAGFVAHETTDIVSHKAAKLLGNLVNTLDALYPPSELRDAALTLLKDEARTVYAAAGITPATPAPGDFRVADVPGRSRAGNSTRQSLARAGAPESDYLDGEIVLLGRLHGVPVPATAALQARIHRAVAEGTPPVSLDDTDLVATLPGLAVPEPVRPGTTTDRPVLIGVEELYHRVAQPEPPLLLDVRWALGDPDGRAHYREGHLPGAVFVDLDTELAGPHAPGAGRHPLPPIDRLQAAARGWGLTRGRSVVVYDNTGGLAAARAWWLLRWAGVPDVRLLDGGLAAWRAAGHTEATGDARPRALGDVVLRAGHLPTITADEAAGLPSRGTLLDARAGERYRGEVEPIDPRAGHIPGAVSAPTTGNLGADQLFRPAAELRERFADVTGPVGVYCGSGVTAAHEIVALAVAGIDAALYPGSWSAWSSDPSRPVA
;
A
#
# COMPACT_ATOMS: atom_id res chain seq x y z
N MET A 1 -32.27 -15.21 -16.89
CA MET A 1 -31.09 -15.49 -16.04
C MET A 1 -30.74 -16.93 -16.24
N SER A 2 -29.45 -17.22 -16.40
CA SER A 2 -28.99 -18.62 -16.40
C SER A 2 -29.20 -19.26 -15.04
N ARG A 3 -29.17 -20.60 -15.00
CA ARG A 3 -29.05 -21.33 -13.73
C ARG A 3 -27.58 -21.48 -13.36
N TYR A 4 -27.22 -21.13 -12.13
CA TYR A 4 -25.84 -21.20 -11.64
C TYR A 4 -25.65 -22.41 -10.74
N VAL A 5 -24.82 -23.36 -11.17
CA VAL A 5 -24.42 -24.52 -10.37
C VAL A 5 -23.08 -24.22 -9.72
N VAL A 6 -23.09 -23.88 -8.44
CA VAL A 6 -21.93 -23.44 -7.68
C VAL A 6 -21.24 -24.64 -7.03
N ILE A 7 -20.14 -25.07 -7.63
CA ILE A 7 -19.37 -26.25 -7.23
C ILE A 7 -18.38 -25.84 -6.13
N GLY A 8 -18.77 -26.05 -4.87
CA GLY A 8 -17.96 -25.76 -3.68
C GLY A 8 -18.62 -24.76 -2.74
N ALA A 9 -19.24 -25.26 -1.67
CA ALA A 9 -19.91 -24.47 -0.63
C ALA A 9 -18.95 -23.89 0.44
N GLY A 10 -17.78 -23.41 0.01
CA GLY A 10 -16.85 -22.66 0.86
C GLY A 10 -17.26 -21.18 0.97
N ALA A 11 -16.38 -20.35 1.54
CA ALA A 11 -16.63 -18.93 1.77
C ALA A 11 -17.04 -18.17 0.49
N VAL A 12 -16.28 -18.35 -0.60
CA VAL A 12 -16.52 -17.68 -1.89
C VAL A 12 -17.78 -18.22 -2.55
N GLY A 13 -17.88 -19.54 -2.73
CA GLY A 13 -19.00 -20.16 -3.43
C GLY A 13 -20.35 -19.94 -2.73
N ALA A 14 -20.41 -20.07 -1.40
CA ALA A 14 -21.63 -19.79 -0.66
C ALA A 14 -22.04 -18.31 -0.72
N SER A 15 -21.08 -17.37 -0.70
CA SER A 15 -21.38 -15.94 -0.84
C SER A 15 -21.88 -15.59 -2.25
N LEU A 16 -21.31 -16.17 -3.31
CA LEU A 16 -21.84 -16.01 -4.67
C LEU A 16 -23.24 -16.59 -4.80
N ALA A 17 -23.46 -17.80 -4.30
CA ALA A 17 -24.76 -18.45 -4.33
C ALA A 17 -25.82 -17.65 -3.57
N ALA A 18 -25.45 -17.07 -2.42
CA ALA A 18 -26.32 -16.22 -1.63
C ALA A 18 -26.83 -15.01 -2.42
N GLU A 19 -25.93 -14.24 -3.05
CA GLU A 19 -26.32 -13.02 -3.78
C GLU A 19 -27.06 -13.33 -5.08
N LEU A 20 -26.64 -14.36 -5.82
CA LEU A 20 -27.36 -14.82 -7.01
C LEU A 20 -28.80 -15.25 -6.65
N HIS A 21 -28.96 -16.02 -5.56
CA HIS A 21 -30.27 -16.44 -5.07
C HIS A 21 -31.13 -15.26 -4.61
N ARG A 22 -30.56 -14.30 -3.86
CA ARG A 22 -31.27 -13.07 -3.42
C ARG A 22 -31.76 -12.24 -4.61
N ALA A 23 -31.03 -12.27 -5.72
CA ALA A 23 -31.40 -11.56 -6.95
C ALA A 23 -32.38 -12.33 -7.84
N GLY A 24 -32.85 -13.51 -7.41
CA GLY A 24 -33.81 -14.33 -8.13
C GLY A 24 -33.21 -15.20 -9.24
N ALA A 25 -31.89 -15.33 -9.31
CA ALA A 25 -31.27 -16.28 -10.23
C ALA A 25 -31.50 -17.71 -9.74
N GLU A 26 -31.82 -18.63 -10.65
CA GLU A 26 -31.88 -20.05 -10.30
C GLU A 26 -30.48 -20.50 -9.89
N THR A 27 -30.33 -20.96 -8.65
CA THR A 27 -29.03 -21.20 -8.04
C THR A 27 -29.04 -22.55 -7.33
N LEU A 28 -28.02 -23.36 -7.58
CA LEU A 28 -27.82 -24.65 -6.93
C LEU A 28 -26.41 -24.71 -6.34
N LEU A 29 -26.31 -24.90 -5.03
CA LEU A 29 -25.05 -24.98 -4.31
C LEU A 29 -24.63 -26.44 -4.11
N ILE A 30 -23.40 -26.79 -4.48
CA ILE A 30 -22.86 -28.13 -4.25
C ILE A 30 -22.04 -28.13 -2.96
N ALA A 31 -22.48 -28.94 -2.00
CA ALA A 31 -21.88 -29.06 -0.68
C ALA A 31 -21.62 -30.52 -0.31
N ARG A 32 -20.72 -30.76 0.64
CA ARG A 32 -20.41 -32.10 1.16
C ARG A 32 -20.33 -32.10 2.69
N GLY A 33 -20.42 -33.28 3.28
CA GLY A 33 -20.21 -33.49 4.72
C GLY A 33 -21.09 -32.62 5.62
N ALA A 34 -20.50 -32.06 6.68
CA ALA A 34 -21.21 -31.24 7.65
C ALA A 34 -21.86 -29.98 7.02
N GLN A 35 -21.22 -29.38 6.00
CA GLN A 35 -21.78 -28.22 5.29
C GLN A 35 -23.07 -28.59 4.57
N LEU A 36 -23.12 -29.74 3.88
CA LEU A 36 -24.32 -30.21 3.21
C LEU A 36 -25.47 -30.47 4.20
N ALA A 37 -25.16 -31.12 5.32
CA ALA A 37 -26.16 -31.41 6.35
C ALA A 37 -26.78 -30.12 6.91
N ALA A 38 -25.93 -29.14 7.27
CA ALA A 38 -26.40 -27.85 7.78
C ALA A 38 -27.26 -27.07 6.76
N LEU A 39 -26.82 -27.03 5.49
CA LEU A 39 -27.56 -26.35 4.43
C LEU A 39 -28.92 -27.01 4.13
N ARG A 40 -29.01 -28.35 4.17
CA ARG A 40 -30.29 -29.07 3.98
C ARG A 40 -31.24 -28.87 5.17
N GLU A 41 -30.70 -28.83 6.38
CA GLU A 41 -31.51 -28.71 7.60
C GLU A 41 -32.05 -27.30 7.79
N ARG A 42 -31.21 -26.27 7.59
CA ARG A 42 -31.52 -24.89 8.00
C ARG A 42 -31.36 -23.86 6.89
N GLY A 43 -30.79 -24.21 5.75
CA GLY A 43 -30.38 -23.24 4.72
C GLY A 43 -29.05 -22.56 5.05
N LEU A 44 -28.71 -21.51 4.29
CA LEU A 44 -27.49 -20.73 4.44
C LEU A 44 -27.76 -19.48 5.29
N THR A 45 -27.04 -19.35 6.40
CA THR A 45 -26.93 -18.09 7.15
C THR A 45 -25.82 -17.25 6.52
N TYR A 46 -26.19 -16.13 5.92
CA TYR A 46 -25.29 -15.22 5.20
C TYR A 46 -25.25 -13.86 5.88
N LEU A 47 -24.08 -13.50 6.44
CA LEU A 47 -23.91 -12.23 7.15
C LEU A 47 -23.14 -11.23 6.30
N ARG A 48 -23.62 -9.98 6.31
CA ARG A 48 -23.01 -8.84 5.63
C ARG A 48 -23.06 -7.59 6.52
N PRO A 49 -22.38 -6.49 6.13
CA PRO A 49 -22.48 -5.24 6.87
C PRO A 49 -23.91 -4.65 6.91
N ASP A 50 -24.78 -5.05 5.97
CA ASP A 50 -26.19 -4.67 5.93
C ASP A 50 -27.10 -5.54 6.83
N GLY A 51 -26.60 -6.65 7.37
CA GLY A 51 -27.34 -7.53 8.27
C GLY A 51 -27.13 -9.03 8.03
N GLU A 52 -27.91 -9.82 8.76
CA GLU A 52 -27.97 -11.28 8.64
C GLU A 52 -29.13 -11.69 7.72
N HIS A 53 -28.86 -12.65 6.83
CA HIS A 53 -29.81 -13.14 5.84
C HIS A 53 -29.89 -14.67 5.92
N GLN A 54 -31.08 -15.21 6.22
CA GLN A 54 -31.32 -16.65 6.18
C GLN A 54 -31.88 -17.04 4.82
N LEU A 55 -31.13 -17.82 4.05
CA LEU A 55 -31.40 -18.08 2.64
C LEU A 55 -31.64 -19.59 2.39
N PRO A 56 -32.80 -19.98 1.85
CA PRO A 56 -33.07 -21.37 1.48
C PRO A 56 -32.47 -21.71 0.10
N VAL A 57 -31.15 -21.54 -0.03
CA VAL A 57 -30.44 -21.84 -1.29
C VAL A 57 -30.53 -23.35 -1.58
N PRO A 58 -31.05 -23.78 -2.74
CA PRO A 58 -31.07 -25.18 -3.13
C PRO A 58 -29.68 -25.81 -3.06
N VAL A 59 -29.59 -27.04 -2.54
CA VAL A 59 -28.31 -27.72 -2.29
C VAL A 59 -28.33 -29.17 -2.77
N ALA A 60 -27.23 -29.60 -3.39
CA ALA A 60 -27.00 -30.98 -3.82
C ALA A 60 -25.63 -31.51 -3.33
N ALA A 61 -25.51 -32.82 -3.16
CA ALA A 61 -24.28 -33.47 -2.69
C ALA A 61 -23.19 -33.55 -3.77
N GLY A 62 -23.59 -33.54 -5.04
CA GLY A 62 -22.72 -33.74 -6.19
C GLY A 62 -23.52 -34.00 -7.47
N PRO A 63 -22.86 -34.30 -8.59
CA PRO A 63 -23.48 -34.34 -9.91
C PRO A 63 -24.47 -35.50 -10.11
N ALA A 64 -24.49 -36.49 -9.20
CA ALA A 64 -25.46 -37.58 -9.22
C ALA A 64 -26.88 -37.10 -8.88
N GLU A 65 -27.00 -36.02 -8.10
CA GLU A 65 -28.28 -35.41 -7.70
C GLU A 65 -28.70 -34.27 -8.64
N VAL A 66 -27.91 -33.97 -9.68
CA VAL A 66 -28.12 -32.81 -10.55
C VAL A 66 -28.38 -33.26 -11.98
N GLN A 67 -29.52 -32.81 -12.54
CA GLN A 67 -29.79 -32.88 -13.97
C GLN A 67 -29.40 -31.55 -14.61
N LEU A 68 -28.29 -31.55 -15.36
CA LEU A 68 -27.84 -30.37 -16.07
C LEU A 68 -28.73 -30.06 -17.28
N THR A 69 -28.87 -28.77 -17.60
CA THR A 69 -29.59 -28.25 -18.77
C THR A 69 -28.68 -27.33 -19.57
N ALA A 70 -29.05 -27.02 -20.82
CA ALA A 70 -28.26 -26.15 -21.69
C ALA A 70 -28.11 -24.70 -21.18
N ASP A 71 -28.95 -24.28 -20.22
CA ASP A 71 -28.94 -22.94 -19.62
C ASP A 71 -28.02 -22.83 -18.39
N ASP A 72 -27.33 -23.91 -18.03
CA ASP A 72 -26.46 -23.97 -16.86
C ASP A 72 -25.13 -23.26 -17.05
N VAL A 73 -24.68 -22.60 -15.98
CA VAL A 73 -23.32 -22.09 -15.82
C VAL A 73 -22.70 -22.79 -14.62
N LEU A 74 -21.56 -23.45 -14.83
CA LEU A 74 -20.83 -24.12 -13.76
C LEU A 74 -19.83 -23.14 -13.13
N LEU A 75 -19.96 -22.85 -11.83
CA LEU A 75 -19.01 -22.02 -11.09
C LEU A 75 -18.12 -22.89 -10.20
N LEU A 76 -16.82 -23.00 -10.52
CA LEU A 76 -15.86 -23.74 -9.69
C LEU A 76 -15.35 -22.84 -8.58
N ALA A 77 -15.83 -23.10 -7.36
CA ALA A 77 -15.48 -22.41 -6.12
C ALA A 77 -14.73 -23.31 -5.12
N THR A 78 -14.24 -24.46 -5.56
CA THR A 78 -13.37 -25.35 -4.77
C THR A 78 -11.98 -24.73 -4.61
N LYS A 79 -11.15 -25.31 -3.72
CA LYS A 79 -9.72 -24.96 -3.68
C LYS A 79 -9.02 -25.43 -4.96
N SER A 80 -7.90 -24.79 -5.28
CA SER A 80 -7.09 -25.09 -6.47
C SER A 80 -6.56 -26.54 -6.46
N THR A 81 -6.32 -27.09 -5.27
CA THR A 81 -5.95 -28.52 -5.06
C THR A 81 -7.01 -29.50 -5.57
N ASP A 82 -8.28 -29.08 -5.57
CA ASP A 82 -9.42 -29.95 -5.91
C ASP A 82 -9.94 -29.71 -7.34
N THR A 83 -9.37 -28.73 -8.06
CA THR A 83 -9.84 -28.33 -9.39
C THR A 83 -9.83 -29.49 -10.38
N GLU A 84 -8.78 -30.30 -10.41
CA GLU A 84 -8.71 -31.45 -11.32
C GLU A 84 -9.81 -32.48 -11.01
N ALA A 85 -10.03 -32.79 -9.73
CA ALA A 85 -11.06 -33.71 -9.31
C ALA A 85 -12.46 -33.20 -9.68
N ALA A 86 -12.73 -31.91 -9.44
CA ALA A 86 -13.98 -31.27 -9.82
C ALA A 86 -14.20 -31.30 -11.35
N VAL A 87 -13.17 -30.96 -12.13
CA VAL A 87 -13.25 -31.02 -13.60
C VAL A 87 -13.58 -32.44 -14.07
N ARG A 88 -12.92 -33.47 -13.54
CA ARG A 88 -13.20 -34.87 -13.90
C ARG A 88 -14.63 -35.29 -13.55
N GLU A 89 -15.13 -34.84 -12.40
CA GLU A 89 -16.47 -35.17 -11.90
C GLU A 89 -17.59 -34.52 -12.72
N TRP A 90 -17.38 -33.32 -13.24
CA TRP A 90 -18.42 -32.52 -13.90
C TRP A 90 -18.35 -32.49 -15.44
N ALA A 91 -17.15 -32.59 -16.03
CA ALA A 91 -16.95 -32.41 -17.48
C ALA A 91 -17.85 -33.29 -18.35
N TRP A 92 -18.00 -34.56 -17.99
CA TRP A 92 -18.68 -35.53 -18.85
C TRP A 92 -20.09 -35.88 -18.38
N ARG A 93 -20.69 -35.01 -17.56
CA ARG A 93 -22.07 -35.16 -17.12
C ARG A 93 -23.04 -34.87 -18.27
N PRO A 94 -24.14 -35.64 -18.38
CA PRO A 94 -25.13 -35.43 -19.42
C PRO A 94 -25.85 -34.09 -19.22
N VAL A 95 -26.09 -33.39 -20.33
CA VAL A 95 -26.84 -32.13 -20.38
C VAL A 95 -28.13 -32.36 -21.14
N LYS A 96 -29.27 -32.07 -20.52
CA LYS A 96 -30.57 -32.16 -21.17
C LYS A 96 -30.78 -30.92 -22.05
N ARG A 97 -30.98 -31.12 -23.34
CA ARG A 97 -31.30 -30.04 -24.29
C ARG A 97 -32.81 -29.84 -24.40
N ALA A 98 -33.22 -28.65 -24.86
CA ALA A 98 -34.63 -28.30 -25.03
C ALA A 98 -35.34 -29.17 -26.09
N ASP A 99 -34.60 -29.67 -27.08
CA ASP A 99 -35.09 -30.57 -28.14
C ASP A 99 -35.27 -32.03 -27.67
N GLY A 100 -35.00 -32.33 -26.39
CA GLY A 100 -35.05 -33.69 -25.84
C GLY A 100 -33.76 -34.49 -26.05
N GLY A 101 -32.79 -33.96 -26.77
CA GLY A 101 -31.46 -34.55 -26.93
C GLY A 101 -30.63 -34.51 -25.65
N THR A 102 -29.55 -35.30 -25.63
CA THR A 102 -28.56 -35.31 -24.54
C THR A 102 -27.20 -34.88 -25.06
N GLY A 103 -26.69 -33.81 -24.46
CA GLY A 103 -25.35 -33.27 -24.63
C GLY A 103 -24.40 -33.68 -23.51
N VAL A 104 -23.20 -33.09 -23.49
CA VAL A 104 -22.23 -33.24 -22.38
C VAL A 104 -21.71 -31.88 -21.91
N ALA A 105 -21.54 -31.73 -20.60
CA ALA A 105 -21.24 -30.44 -19.97
C ALA A 105 -19.98 -29.78 -20.55
N ALA A 106 -18.92 -30.54 -20.74
CA ALA A 106 -17.64 -30.10 -21.30
C ALA A 106 -17.76 -29.47 -22.68
N ALA A 107 -18.68 -29.94 -23.52
CA ALA A 107 -18.84 -29.46 -24.88
C ALA A 107 -19.78 -28.24 -24.98
N GLU A 108 -20.70 -28.08 -24.03
CA GLU A 108 -21.83 -27.15 -24.17
C GLU A 108 -21.86 -26.03 -23.13
N LEU A 109 -21.52 -26.34 -21.88
CA LEU A 109 -21.70 -25.41 -20.78
C LEU A 109 -20.44 -24.57 -20.55
N PRO A 110 -20.58 -23.26 -20.24
CA PRO A 110 -19.49 -22.49 -19.68
C PRO A 110 -19.11 -23.01 -18.29
N VAL A 111 -17.80 -23.14 -18.06
CA VAL A 111 -17.22 -23.34 -16.74
C VAL A 111 -16.44 -22.10 -16.32
N VAL A 112 -16.76 -21.53 -15.15
CA VAL A 112 -16.11 -20.35 -14.59
C VAL A 112 -15.19 -20.78 -13.45
N THR A 113 -13.90 -20.49 -13.54
CA THR A 113 -12.92 -20.79 -12.48
C THR A 113 -12.74 -19.57 -11.57
N LEU A 114 -13.21 -19.67 -10.32
CA LEU A 114 -13.20 -18.57 -9.34
C LEU A 114 -11.94 -18.56 -8.47
N GLN A 115 -11.11 -19.58 -8.58
CA GLN A 115 -9.92 -19.78 -7.75
C GLN A 115 -8.81 -18.78 -8.08
N ASN A 116 -8.00 -18.44 -7.07
CA ASN A 116 -6.76 -17.68 -7.26
C ASN A 116 -5.71 -18.49 -8.05
N GLY A 117 -4.61 -17.85 -8.44
CA GLY A 117 -3.52 -18.49 -9.19
C GLY A 117 -3.80 -18.68 -10.68
N LEU A 118 -2.88 -19.31 -11.41
CA LEU A 118 -2.89 -19.42 -12.89
C LEU A 118 -3.08 -20.86 -13.39
N ALA A 119 -3.15 -21.85 -12.48
CA ALA A 119 -3.28 -23.25 -12.84
C ALA A 119 -4.69 -23.65 -13.29
N ASN A 120 -5.72 -23.05 -12.69
CA ASN A 120 -7.09 -23.57 -12.72
C ASN A 120 -7.70 -23.58 -14.12
N GLU A 121 -7.51 -22.50 -14.87
CA GLU A 121 -8.00 -22.39 -16.25
C GLU A 121 -7.36 -23.44 -17.16
N ARG A 122 -6.04 -23.66 -17.04
CA ARG A 122 -5.31 -24.68 -17.81
C ARG A 122 -5.81 -26.08 -17.50
N THR A 123 -6.10 -26.36 -16.23
CA THR A 123 -6.66 -27.64 -15.80
C THR A 123 -8.06 -27.85 -16.37
N ALA A 124 -8.94 -26.85 -16.29
CA ALA A 124 -10.29 -26.92 -16.85
C ALA A 124 -10.28 -27.06 -18.38
N LEU A 125 -9.36 -26.36 -19.06
CA LEU A 125 -9.26 -26.33 -20.53
C LEU A 125 -8.91 -27.69 -21.14
N ARG A 126 -8.36 -28.62 -20.36
CA ARG A 126 -8.13 -30.01 -20.80
C ARG A 126 -9.43 -30.73 -21.15
N SER A 127 -10.55 -30.35 -20.54
CA SER A 127 -11.84 -31.03 -20.70
C SER A 127 -12.91 -30.11 -21.26
N PHE A 128 -13.05 -28.89 -20.74
CA PHE A 128 -14.12 -27.98 -21.12
C PHE A 128 -13.74 -27.14 -22.34
N ALA A 129 -14.61 -27.15 -23.34
CA ALA A 129 -14.49 -26.33 -24.53
C ALA A 129 -14.62 -24.83 -24.20
N ARG A 130 -15.44 -24.47 -23.21
CA ARG A 130 -15.69 -23.08 -22.79
C ARG A 130 -15.29 -22.83 -21.33
N VAL A 131 -14.04 -22.43 -21.11
CA VAL A 131 -13.48 -21.98 -19.84
C VAL A 131 -13.47 -20.46 -19.74
N ILE A 132 -14.07 -19.92 -18.69
CA ILE A 132 -14.05 -18.50 -18.34
C ILE A 132 -13.23 -18.37 -17.06
N GLY A 133 -12.12 -17.63 -17.11
CA GLY A 133 -11.37 -17.32 -15.92
C GLY A 133 -12.03 -16.18 -15.16
N ALA A 134 -11.95 -16.21 -13.83
CA ALA A 134 -12.38 -15.11 -12.99
C ALA A 134 -11.28 -14.67 -12.02
N VAL A 135 -11.19 -13.36 -11.79
CA VAL A 135 -10.52 -12.79 -10.63
C VAL A 135 -11.60 -12.31 -9.67
N VAL A 136 -11.59 -12.82 -8.44
CA VAL A 136 -12.61 -12.47 -7.44
C VAL A 136 -11.99 -11.70 -6.28
N TRP A 137 -12.54 -10.53 -5.99
CA TRP A 137 -12.21 -9.73 -4.81
C TRP A 137 -13.39 -9.81 -3.86
N ILE A 138 -13.31 -10.77 -2.94
CA ILE A 138 -14.37 -11.04 -1.96
C ILE A 138 -13.75 -11.34 -0.59
N PRO A 139 -14.00 -10.50 0.43
CA PRO A 139 -13.52 -10.75 1.79
C PRO A 139 -14.49 -11.65 2.54
N ALA A 140 -14.74 -12.86 2.02
CA ALA A 140 -15.63 -13.84 2.63
C ALA A 140 -14.87 -14.78 3.59
N THR A 141 -15.53 -15.15 4.68
CA THR A 141 -15.03 -16.08 5.69
C THR A 141 -16.05 -17.20 5.88
N PHE A 142 -15.58 -18.44 5.80
CA PHE A 142 -16.35 -19.61 6.23
C PHE A 142 -16.21 -19.72 7.75
N VAL A 143 -17.33 -19.63 8.47
CA VAL A 143 -17.30 -19.63 9.94
C VAL A 143 -17.51 -21.03 10.48
N THR A 144 -18.69 -21.59 10.22
CA THR A 144 -19.13 -22.90 10.70
C THR A 144 -20.05 -23.51 9.64
N PRO A 145 -20.29 -24.84 9.65
CA PRO A 145 -21.23 -25.43 8.72
C PRO A 145 -22.58 -24.71 8.65
N GLY A 146 -22.96 -24.25 7.46
CA GLY A 146 -24.17 -23.48 7.18
C GLY A 146 -24.06 -21.96 7.31
N GLU A 147 -22.90 -21.43 7.72
CA GLU A 147 -22.72 -19.99 7.97
C GLU A 147 -21.49 -19.39 7.27
N VAL A 148 -21.70 -18.31 6.53
CA VAL A 148 -20.61 -17.52 5.92
C VAL A 148 -20.82 -16.03 6.16
N VAL A 149 -19.71 -15.31 6.34
CA VAL A 149 -19.68 -13.86 6.52
C VAL A 149 -18.97 -13.25 5.32
N ASN A 150 -19.58 -12.24 4.68
CA ASN A 150 -18.95 -11.46 3.63
C ASN A 150 -18.80 -10.00 4.07
N HIS A 151 -17.56 -9.55 4.19
CA HIS A 151 -17.23 -8.20 4.64
C HIS A 151 -17.23 -7.15 3.52
N GLY A 152 -17.64 -7.50 2.29
CA GLY A 152 -17.61 -6.58 1.14
C GLY A 152 -18.63 -5.45 1.25
N TRP A 153 -18.17 -4.21 1.00
CA TRP A 153 -19.00 -3.01 1.01
C TRP A 153 -18.57 -1.97 -0.05
N PRO A 154 -19.50 -1.19 -0.65
CA PRO A 154 -20.96 -1.36 -0.59
C PRO A 154 -21.43 -2.60 -1.36
N THR A 155 -20.60 -3.08 -2.28
CA THR A 155 -20.87 -4.28 -3.07
C THR A 155 -20.28 -5.54 -2.40
N PRO A 156 -20.88 -6.72 -2.59
CA PRO A 156 -20.40 -7.95 -1.97
C PRO A 156 -19.07 -8.43 -2.54
N ALA A 157 -18.76 -8.16 -3.81
CA ALA A 157 -17.49 -8.47 -4.44
C ALA A 157 -17.27 -7.68 -5.74
N VAL A 158 -16.01 -7.59 -6.16
CA VAL A 158 -15.59 -7.14 -7.50
C VAL A 158 -15.03 -8.34 -8.28
N LEU A 159 -15.47 -8.51 -9.52
CA LEU A 159 -15.07 -9.62 -10.39
C LEU A 159 -14.56 -9.11 -11.74
N TRP A 160 -13.52 -9.75 -12.26
CA TRP A 160 -13.12 -9.64 -13.67
C TRP A 160 -13.31 -11.01 -14.32
N LEU A 161 -13.94 -11.03 -15.48
CA LEU A 161 -14.29 -12.24 -16.22
C LEU A 161 -13.72 -12.15 -17.62
N GLY A 162 -13.05 -13.20 -18.06
CA GLY A 162 -12.58 -13.28 -19.43
C GLY A 162 -12.54 -14.71 -19.91
N ARG A 163 -12.79 -14.88 -21.20
CA ARG A 163 -12.62 -16.17 -21.86
C ARG A 163 -11.13 -16.56 -21.77
N TYR A 164 -10.85 -17.85 -21.56
CA TYR A 164 -9.48 -18.36 -21.49
C TYR A 164 -9.22 -19.45 -22.54
N PRO A 165 -8.15 -19.38 -23.34
CA PRO A 165 -7.14 -18.31 -23.44
C PRO A 165 -7.54 -17.18 -24.42
N PHE A 166 -8.72 -17.26 -25.04
CA PHE A 166 -9.17 -16.37 -26.13
C PHE A 166 -9.99 -15.18 -25.61
N THR A 167 -10.20 -14.14 -26.43
CA THR A 167 -10.61 -12.81 -25.94
C THR A 167 -12.09 -12.46 -26.07
N ALA A 168 -12.91 -13.25 -26.77
CA ALA A 168 -14.34 -12.96 -26.96
C ALA A 168 -15.21 -14.21 -26.74
N ASP A 169 -16.24 -14.10 -25.91
CA ASP A 169 -17.28 -15.11 -25.74
C ASP A 169 -18.56 -14.45 -25.21
N PRO A 170 -19.72 -14.55 -25.91
CA PRO A 170 -20.98 -13.97 -25.45
C PRO A 170 -21.43 -14.45 -24.06
N ALA A 171 -20.99 -15.64 -23.63
CA ALA A 171 -21.27 -16.13 -22.28
C ALA A 171 -20.64 -15.24 -21.20
N VAL A 172 -19.50 -14.60 -21.46
CA VAL A 172 -18.84 -13.70 -20.50
C VAL A 172 -19.71 -12.48 -20.23
N GLU A 173 -20.23 -11.83 -21.26
CA GLU A 173 -21.11 -10.66 -21.14
C GLU A 173 -22.41 -11.02 -20.42
N HIS A 174 -23.02 -12.15 -20.79
CA HIS A 174 -24.24 -12.63 -20.15
C HIS A 174 -24.05 -12.93 -18.66
N ILE A 175 -22.99 -13.64 -18.29
CA ILE A 175 -22.66 -13.95 -16.89
C ILE A 175 -22.33 -12.66 -16.11
N ALA A 176 -21.57 -11.74 -16.70
CA ALA A 176 -21.27 -10.45 -16.07
C ALA A 176 -22.55 -9.63 -15.82
N ALA A 177 -23.50 -9.61 -16.76
CA ALA A 177 -24.78 -8.93 -16.59
C ALA A 177 -25.64 -9.56 -15.46
N ASP A 178 -25.69 -10.88 -15.37
CA ASP A 178 -26.38 -11.58 -14.29
C ASP A 178 -25.72 -11.30 -12.92
N LEU A 179 -24.38 -11.27 -12.84
CA LEU A 179 -23.65 -10.91 -11.62
C LEU A 179 -23.89 -9.45 -11.20
N ARG A 180 -23.93 -8.51 -12.15
CA ARG A 180 -24.29 -7.10 -11.86
C ARG A 180 -25.71 -6.99 -11.31
N ARG A 181 -26.66 -7.74 -11.87
CA ARG A 181 -28.03 -7.81 -11.34
C ARG A 181 -28.07 -8.39 -9.92
N ALA A 182 -27.13 -9.28 -9.59
CA ALA A 182 -26.93 -9.79 -8.24
C ALA A 182 -26.16 -8.84 -7.30
N GLY A 183 -25.92 -7.60 -7.71
CA GLY A 183 -25.30 -6.56 -6.89
C GLY A 183 -23.77 -6.58 -6.88
N PHE A 184 -23.13 -7.47 -7.64
CA PHE A 184 -21.68 -7.48 -7.80
C PHE A 184 -21.21 -6.36 -8.74
N VAL A 185 -19.96 -5.92 -8.55
CA VAL A 185 -19.25 -5.26 -9.64
C VAL A 185 -18.63 -6.36 -10.50
N ALA A 186 -19.00 -6.44 -11.78
CA ALA A 186 -18.39 -7.36 -12.73
C ALA A 186 -17.84 -6.59 -13.92
N HIS A 187 -16.62 -6.93 -14.33
CA HIS A 187 -15.93 -6.37 -15.49
C HIS A 187 -15.62 -7.49 -16.48
N GLU A 188 -15.91 -7.27 -17.75
CA GLU A 188 -15.38 -8.11 -18.82
C GLU A 188 -13.94 -7.72 -19.14
N THR A 189 -13.08 -8.70 -19.41
CA THR A 189 -11.71 -8.49 -19.89
C THR A 189 -11.41 -9.44 -21.04
N THR A 190 -10.65 -8.93 -22.01
CA THR A 190 -10.10 -9.72 -23.10
C THR A 190 -8.85 -10.48 -22.68
N ASP A 191 -8.19 -10.05 -21.60
CA ASP A 191 -6.99 -10.69 -21.07
C ASP A 191 -7.18 -10.97 -19.58
N ILE A 192 -7.72 -12.15 -19.30
CA ILE A 192 -7.91 -12.60 -17.93
C ILE A 192 -6.57 -12.96 -17.27
N VAL A 193 -5.56 -13.37 -18.05
CA VAL A 193 -4.25 -13.80 -17.52
C VAL A 193 -3.54 -12.65 -16.83
N SER A 194 -3.51 -11.46 -17.44
CA SER A 194 -2.93 -10.25 -16.82
C SER A 194 -3.59 -9.89 -15.49
N HIS A 195 -4.92 -10.01 -15.41
CA HIS A 195 -5.68 -9.74 -14.19
C HIS A 195 -5.40 -10.79 -13.10
N LYS A 196 -5.32 -12.07 -13.47
CA LYS A 196 -4.95 -13.14 -12.52
C LYS A 196 -3.51 -12.99 -12.04
N ALA A 197 -2.58 -12.60 -12.91
CA ALA A 197 -1.18 -12.34 -12.56
C ALA A 197 -1.06 -11.16 -11.57
N ALA A 198 -1.82 -10.08 -11.80
CA ALA A 198 -1.90 -8.95 -10.87
C ALA A 198 -2.46 -9.36 -9.50
N LYS A 199 -3.54 -10.17 -9.49
CA LYS A 199 -4.09 -10.73 -8.25
C LYS A 199 -3.06 -11.57 -7.51
N LEU A 200 -2.32 -12.40 -8.24
CA LEU A 200 -1.30 -13.28 -7.68
C LEU A 200 -0.14 -12.48 -7.05
N LEU A 201 0.30 -11.35 -7.63
CA LEU A 201 1.26 -10.45 -6.97
C LEU A 201 0.75 -9.93 -5.62
N GLY A 202 -0.56 -9.63 -5.54
CA GLY A 202 -1.21 -9.27 -4.29
C GLY A 202 -1.30 -10.43 -3.29
N ASN A 203 -1.28 -11.68 -3.76
CA ASN A 203 -1.34 -12.87 -2.92
C ASN A 203 0.01 -13.33 -2.37
N LEU A 204 1.15 -12.81 -2.85
CA LEU A 204 2.48 -13.19 -2.34
C LEU A 204 2.70 -12.80 -0.86
N VAL A 205 1.90 -11.88 -0.33
CA VAL A 205 1.91 -11.57 1.12
C VAL A 205 1.27 -12.69 1.95
N ASN A 206 0.45 -13.57 1.35
CA ASN A 206 -0.41 -14.47 2.10
C ASN A 206 0.38 -15.42 3.01
N THR A 207 1.48 -15.98 2.48
CA THR A 207 2.35 -16.89 3.21
C THR A 207 3.15 -16.16 4.28
N LEU A 208 3.65 -14.95 3.99
CA LEU A 208 4.31 -14.09 4.99
C LEU A 208 3.37 -13.75 6.15
N ASP A 209 2.14 -13.31 5.85
CA ASP A 209 1.11 -13.00 6.85
C ASP A 209 0.62 -14.22 7.66
N ALA A 210 0.76 -15.42 7.12
CA ALA A 210 0.39 -16.65 7.81
C ALA A 210 1.45 -17.05 8.86
N LEU A 211 2.72 -16.75 8.58
CA LEU A 211 3.87 -17.20 9.35
C LEU A 211 4.42 -16.14 10.31
N TYR A 212 4.48 -14.88 9.88
CA TYR A 212 5.23 -13.80 10.54
C TYR A 212 4.34 -12.60 10.90
N PRO A 213 4.58 -11.95 12.05
CA PRO A 213 3.93 -10.68 12.40
C PRO A 213 4.39 -9.55 11.46
N PRO A 214 3.64 -8.43 11.37
CA PRO A 214 4.08 -7.26 10.63
C PRO A 214 5.42 -6.71 11.14
N SER A 215 6.42 -6.65 10.26
CA SER A 215 7.75 -6.07 10.49
C SER A 215 8.28 -5.42 9.21
N GLU A 216 9.29 -4.56 9.33
CA GLU A 216 9.98 -3.96 8.17
C GLU A 216 10.66 -5.05 7.32
N LEU A 217 11.20 -6.08 7.96
CA LEU A 217 11.80 -7.24 7.29
C LEU A 217 10.76 -8.03 6.49
N ARG A 218 9.55 -8.19 7.02
CA ARG A 218 8.45 -8.81 6.29
C ARG A 218 8.03 -7.98 5.07
N ASP A 219 8.04 -6.66 5.17
CA ASP A 219 7.73 -5.77 4.05
C ASP A 219 8.84 -5.79 2.97
N ALA A 220 10.11 -5.88 3.40
CA ALA A 220 11.25 -6.09 2.50
C ALA A 220 11.18 -7.46 1.81
N ALA A 221 10.80 -8.52 2.53
CA ALA A 221 10.55 -9.84 1.99
C ALA A 221 9.46 -9.82 0.92
N LEU A 222 8.34 -9.13 1.18
CA LEU A 222 7.28 -8.99 0.18
C LEU A 222 7.76 -8.29 -1.10
N THR A 223 8.59 -7.26 -0.96
CA THR A 223 9.21 -6.57 -2.11
C THR A 223 10.07 -7.53 -2.92
N LEU A 224 10.96 -8.27 -2.27
CA LEU A 224 11.83 -9.28 -2.90
C LEU A 224 11.01 -10.33 -3.68
N LEU A 225 9.96 -10.88 -3.07
CA LEU A 225 9.09 -11.87 -3.72
C LEU A 225 8.37 -11.29 -4.95
N LYS A 226 7.91 -10.04 -4.86
CA LYS A 226 7.26 -9.36 -5.99
C LYS A 226 8.25 -9.09 -7.13
N ASP A 227 9.49 -8.79 -6.82
CA ASP A 227 10.52 -8.54 -7.84
C ASP A 227 10.94 -9.82 -8.57
N GLU A 228 11.08 -10.93 -7.83
CA GLU A 228 11.22 -12.27 -8.42
C GLU A 228 10.04 -12.59 -9.35
N ALA A 229 8.81 -12.40 -8.87
CA ALA A 229 7.60 -12.68 -9.65
C ALA A 229 7.49 -11.80 -10.91
N ARG A 230 7.82 -10.51 -10.83
CA ARG A 230 7.83 -9.61 -12.01
C ARG A 230 8.88 -10.04 -13.04
N THR A 231 10.05 -10.49 -12.60
CA THR A 231 11.10 -11.01 -13.49
C THR A 231 10.62 -12.28 -14.21
N VAL A 232 9.98 -13.20 -13.47
CA VAL A 232 9.36 -14.40 -14.04
C VAL A 232 8.27 -14.06 -15.04
N TYR A 233 7.39 -13.11 -14.72
CA TYR A 233 6.33 -12.68 -15.62
C TYR A 233 6.87 -12.04 -16.89
N ALA A 234 7.91 -11.21 -16.81
CA ALA A 234 8.56 -10.65 -17.98
C ALA A 234 9.11 -11.75 -18.90
N ALA A 235 9.77 -12.76 -18.34
CA ALA A 235 10.28 -13.91 -19.10
C ALA A 235 9.15 -14.81 -19.68
N ALA A 236 7.99 -14.84 -19.01
CA ALA A 236 6.79 -15.54 -19.47
C ALA A 236 5.95 -14.73 -20.48
N GLY A 237 6.31 -13.48 -20.78
CA GLY A 237 5.52 -12.59 -21.63
C GLY A 237 4.19 -12.17 -21.01
N ILE A 238 4.07 -12.21 -19.68
CA ILE A 238 2.89 -11.83 -18.92
C ILE A 238 3.08 -10.40 -18.40
N THR A 239 2.17 -9.50 -18.76
CA THR A 239 2.14 -8.15 -18.17
C THR A 239 0.96 -8.08 -17.19
N PRO A 240 1.20 -7.96 -15.88
CA PRO A 240 0.13 -7.83 -14.90
C PRO A 240 -0.73 -6.58 -15.15
N ALA A 241 -2.05 -6.70 -15.03
CA ALA A 241 -2.96 -5.57 -15.12
C ALA A 241 -2.88 -4.65 -13.89
N THR A 242 -3.30 -3.40 -14.03
CA THR A 242 -3.47 -2.48 -12.88
C THR A 242 -4.88 -2.64 -12.30
N PRO A 243 -5.04 -3.09 -11.04
CA PRO A 243 -6.36 -3.24 -10.45
C PRO A 243 -7.07 -1.90 -10.23
N ALA A 244 -8.37 -1.82 -10.50
CA ALA A 244 -9.19 -0.65 -10.26
C ALA A 244 -10.49 -1.04 -9.53
N PRO A 245 -10.47 -1.18 -8.19
CA PRO A 245 -11.61 -1.70 -7.43
C PRO A 245 -12.75 -0.71 -7.18
N GLY A 246 -12.61 0.56 -7.58
CA GLY A 246 -13.62 1.59 -7.31
C GLY A 246 -13.74 1.90 -5.81
N ASP A 247 -14.97 1.99 -5.32
CA ASP A 247 -15.33 2.28 -3.91
C ASP A 247 -15.40 1.03 -3.01
N PHE A 248 -15.06 -0.14 -3.56
CA PHE A 248 -15.09 -1.41 -2.84
C PHE A 248 -14.08 -1.44 -1.69
N ARG A 249 -14.56 -1.81 -0.49
CA ARG A 249 -13.78 -1.92 0.73
C ARG A 249 -14.24 -3.09 1.60
N VAL A 250 -13.39 -3.46 2.54
CA VAL A 250 -13.73 -4.39 3.63
C VAL A 250 -14.35 -3.57 4.76
N ALA A 251 -15.55 -3.95 5.20
CA ALA A 251 -16.26 -3.33 6.31
C ALA A 251 -16.47 -4.31 7.47
N ASP A 252 -16.67 -3.75 8.66
CA ASP A 252 -16.98 -4.54 9.84
C ASP A 252 -18.39 -5.14 9.72
N VAL A 253 -18.53 -6.36 10.21
CA VAL A 253 -19.82 -7.04 10.37
C VAL A 253 -20.07 -7.16 11.87
N PRO A 254 -21.18 -6.65 12.41
CA PRO A 254 -21.44 -6.67 13.85
C PRO A 254 -21.23 -8.06 14.47
N GLY A 255 -20.42 -8.12 15.54
CA GLY A 255 -20.13 -9.36 16.27
C GLY A 255 -19.18 -10.34 15.56
N ARG A 256 -18.62 -10.00 14.39
CA ARG A 256 -17.74 -10.89 13.61
C ARG A 256 -16.39 -10.22 13.36
N SER A 257 -15.30 -10.88 13.78
CA SER A 257 -13.94 -10.46 13.50
C SER A 257 -13.35 -11.23 12.31
N ARG A 258 -12.56 -10.55 11.47
CA ARG A 258 -11.89 -11.19 10.34
C ARG A 258 -10.53 -11.76 10.76
N ALA A 259 -10.39 -13.07 10.73
CA ALA A 259 -9.16 -13.77 11.09
C ALA A 259 -8.15 -13.83 9.92
N GLY A 260 -7.58 -12.70 9.52
CA GLY A 260 -6.52 -12.63 8.50
C GLY A 260 -6.89 -13.19 7.12
N ASN A 261 -5.89 -13.43 6.26
CA ASN A 261 -6.08 -13.97 4.91
C ASN A 261 -6.36 -15.49 4.89
N SER A 262 -6.72 -16.03 3.72
CA SER A 262 -7.12 -17.43 3.54
C SER A 262 -6.01 -18.45 3.85
N THR A 263 -4.74 -18.10 3.64
CA THR A 263 -3.59 -18.96 3.97
C THR A 263 -3.43 -19.06 5.48
N ARG A 264 -3.50 -17.94 6.21
CA ARG A 264 -3.47 -17.93 7.69
C ARG A 264 -4.61 -18.77 8.29
N GLN A 265 -5.81 -18.65 7.73
CA GLN A 265 -6.96 -19.46 8.18
C GLN A 265 -6.82 -20.95 7.85
N SER A 266 -6.10 -21.30 6.79
CA SER A 266 -5.82 -22.71 6.44
C SER A 266 -4.78 -23.30 7.38
N LEU A 267 -3.70 -22.56 7.68
CA LEU A 267 -2.69 -22.95 8.65
C LEU A 267 -3.29 -23.13 10.05
N ALA A 268 -4.15 -22.22 10.49
CA ALA A 268 -4.86 -22.32 11.78
C ALA A 268 -5.71 -23.59 11.93
N ARG A 269 -6.16 -24.17 10.81
CA ARG A 269 -6.95 -25.40 10.75
C ARG A 269 -6.09 -26.64 10.45
N ALA A 270 -4.76 -26.51 10.46
CA ALA A 270 -3.81 -27.52 10.02
C ALA A 270 -4.13 -28.08 8.61
N GLY A 271 -4.75 -27.26 7.75
CA GLY A 271 -5.09 -27.63 6.39
C GLY A 271 -3.92 -27.37 5.43
N ALA A 272 -3.84 -28.17 4.36
CA ALA A 272 -2.87 -27.93 3.29
C ALA A 272 -3.07 -26.50 2.71
N PRO A 273 -2.00 -25.67 2.69
CA PRO A 273 -2.06 -24.32 2.15
C PRO A 273 -2.15 -24.39 0.62
N GLU A 274 -2.88 -23.47 0.00
CA GLU A 274 -2.90 -23.33 -1.47
C GLU A 274 -1.61 -22.68 -2.02
N SER A 275 -0.58 -22.54 -1.19
CA SER A 275 0.68 -21.87 -1.55
C SER A 275 1.37 -22.50 -2.76
N ASP A 276 1.16 -23.79 -3.05
CA ASP A 276 1.67 -24.42 -4.30
C ASP A 276 1.05 -23.84 -5.58
N TYR A 277 -0.18 -23.32 -5.48
CA TYR A 277 -0.89 -22.66 -6.58
C TYR A 277 -0.76 -21.13 -6.52
N LEU A 278 -0.01 -20.61 -5.54
CA LEU A 278 0.30 -19.19 -5.37
C LEU A 278 1.80 -18.96 -5.52
N ASP A 279 2.57 -19.05 -4.43
CA ASP A 279 4.03 -18.96 -4.43
C ASP A 279 4.64 -20.02 -5.38
N GLY A 280 4.11 -21.23 -5.32
CA GLY A 280 4.51 -22.34 -6.20
C GLY A 280 4.21 -22.13 -7.67
N GLU A 281 3.23 -21.29 -8.02
CA GLU A 281 2.96 -20.92 -9.42
C GLU A 281 4.08 -20.02 -9.95
N ILE A 282 4.60 -19.10 -9.13
CA ILE A 282 5.79 -18.30 -9.49
C ILE A 282 7.02 -19.21 -9.65
N VAL A 283 7.20 -20.17 -8.74
CA VAL A 283 8.29 -21.16 -8.82
C VAL A 283 8.18 -22.03 -10.07
N LEU A 284 6.97 -22.47 -10.42
CA LEU A 284 6.70 -23.24 -11.64
C LEU A 284 7.07 -22.42 -12.88
N LEU A 285 6.57 -21.19 -12.99
CA LEU A 285 6.87 -20.31 -14.12
C LEU A 285 8.37 -20.01 -14.20
N GLY A 286 9.04 -19.74 -13.07
CA GLY A 286 10.49 -19.55 -13.03
C GLY A 286 11.24 -20.75 -13.61
N ARG A 287 10.86 -21.97 -13.23
CA ARG A 287 11.46 -23.21 -13.77
C ARG A 287 11.18 -23.38 -15.28
N LEU A 288 9.96 -23.09 -15.74
CA LEU A 288 9.59 -23.21 -17.15
C LEU A 288 10.32 -22.21 -18.05
N HIS A 289 10.62 -21.02 -17.52
CA HIS A 289 11.25 -19.92 -18.27
C HIS A 289 12.73 -19.70 -17.94
N GLY A 290 13.34 -20.58 -17.14
CA GLY A 290 14.77 -20.50 -16.79
C GLY A 290 15.14 -19.31 -15.89
N VAL A 291 14.18 -18.78 -15.13
CA VAL A 291 14.38 -17.66 -14.19
C VAL A 291 14.46 -18.21 -12.75
N PRO A 292 15.59 -18.03 -12.04
CA PRO A 292 15.69 -18.45 -10.65
C PRO A 292 14.85 -17.57 -9.74
N VAL A 293 14.09 -18.19 -8.84
CA VAL A 293 13.28 -17.52 -7.80
C VAL A 293 13.55 -18.12 -6.41
N PRO A 294 14.81 -18.02 -5.92
CA PRO A 294 15.23 -18.67 -4.68
C PRO A 294 14.43 -18.23 -3.44
N ALA A 295 14.07 -16.95 -3.32
CA ALA A 295 13.33 -16.46 -2.16
C ALA A 295 11.90 -17.03 -2.14
N THR A 296 11.21 -17.00 -3.27
CA THR A 296 9.85 -17.54 -3.40
C THR A 296 9.83 -19.05 -3.18
N ALA A 297 10.81 -19.78 -3.72
CA ALA A 297 10.93 -21.23 -3.50
C ALA A 297 11.21 -21.58 -2.03
N ALA A 298 12.03 -20.78 -1.34
CA ALA A 298 12.34 -21.00 0.06
C ALA A 298 11.13 -20.70 0.97
N LEU A 299 10.37 -19.64 0.67
CA LEU A 299 9.12 -19.34 1.38
C LEU A 299 8.08 -20.44 1.19
N GLN A 300 7.92 -20.93 -0.04
CA GLN A 300 7.05 -22.07 -0.35
C GLN A 300 7.44 -23.30 0.48
N ALA A 301 8.74 -23.63 0.57
CA ALA A 301 9.20 -24.73 1.40
C ALA A 301 8.92 -24.50 2.90
N ARG A 302 9.06 -23.25 3.37
CA ARG A 302 8.88 -22.91 4.79
C ARG A 302 7.44 -23.08 5.27
N ILE A 303 6.45 -22.71 4.46
CA ILE A 303 5.03 -22.87 4.83
C ILE A 303 4.63 -24.34 4.89
N HIS A 304 5.13 -25.18 3.99
CA HIS A 304 4.90 -26.63 4.06
C HIS A 304 5.57 -27.26 5.28
N ARG A 305 6.78 -26.81 5.62
CA ARG A 305 7.45 -27.22 6.85
C ARG A 305 6.64 -26.81 8.09
N ALA A 306 6.12 -25.58 8.12
CA ALA A 306 5.28 -25.09 9.21
C ALA A 306 4.03 -25.95 9.42
N VAL A 307 3.39 -26.41 8.33
CA VAL A 307 2.24 -27.32 8.39
C VAL A 307 2.65 -28.67 8.99
N ALA A 308 3.77 -29.24 8.54
CA ALA A 308 4.27 -30.52 9.05
C ALA A 308 4.70 -30.45 10.53
N GLU A 309 5.24 -29.31 10.96
CA GLU A 309 5.67 -29.04 12.34
C GLU A 309 4.50 -28.65 13.26
N GLY A 310 3.30 -28.39 12.73
CA GLY A 310 2.18 -27.86 13.50
C GLY A 310 2.43 -26.44 14.04
N THR A 311 3.23 -25.64 13.33
CA THR A 311 3.58 -24.27 13.72
C THR A 311 2.31 -23.40 13.84
N PRO A 312 2.09 -22.73 15.00
CA PRO A 312 0.95 -21.82 15.14
C PRO A 312 1.03 -20.65 14.15
N PRO A 313 -0.10 -20.12 13.65
CA PRO A 313 -0.09 -18.96 12.76
C PRO A 313 0.54 -17.73 13.43
N VAL A 314 1.35 -16.97 12.68
CA VAL A 314 1.98 -15.72 13.12
C VAL A 314 2.83 -15.91 14.38
N SER A 315 3.56 -17.03 14.45
CA SER A 315 4.42 -17.37 15.59
C SER A 315 5.91 -17.32 15.29
N LEU A 316 6.30 -17.21 14.02
CA LEU A 316 7.69 -17.10 13.61
C LEU A 316 8.14 -15.64 13.65
N ASP A 317 9.42 -15.42 13.92
CA ASP A 317 10.01 -14.09 14.07
C ASP A 317 10.87 -13.70 12.86
N ASP A 318 11.43 -12.50 12.92
CA ASP A 318 12.31 -11.98 11.88
C ASP A 318 13.61 -12.80 11.75
N THR A 319 14.05 -13.50 12.80
CA THR A 319 15.21 -14.40 12.76
C THR A 319 14.95 -15.57 11.81
N ASP A 320 13.78 -16.23 11.96
CA ASP A 320 13.36 -17.31 11.06
C ASP A 320 13.13 -16.78 9.63
N LEU A 321 12.58 -15.57 9.48
CA LEU A 321 12.36 -14.96 8.16
C LEU A 321 13.67 -14.76 7.39
N VAL A 322 14.69 -14.20 8.06
CA VAL A 322 16.03 -13.99 7.47
C VAL A 322 16.70 -15.32 7.15
N ALA A 323 16.59 -16.31 8.04
CA ALA A 323 17.12 -17.66 7.78
C ALA A 323 16.39 -18.35 6.62
N THR A 324 15.12 -18.02 6.41
CA THR A 324 14.27 -18.62 5.38
C THR A 324 14.53 -18.03 3.99
N LEU A 325 14.75 -16.71 3.87
CA LEU A 325 14.76 -16.03 2.57
C LEU A 325 16.18 -15.65 2.12
N PRO A 326 16.76 -16.37 1.14
CA PRO A 326 18.02 -15.98 0.53
C PRO A 326 17.88 -14.62 -0.15
N GLY A 327 18.88 -13.75 0.05
CA GLY A 327 18.89 -12.43 -0.58
C GLY A 327 17.93 -11.42 0.06
N LEU A 328 17.25 -11.78 1.15
CA LEU A 328 16.57 -10.79 1.99
C LEU A 328 17.64 -9.88 2.59
N ALA A 329 17.72 -8.65 2.08
CA ALA A 329 18.54 -7.63 2.68
C ALA A 329 17.99 -7.38 4.09
N VAL A 330 18.74 -7.81 5.09
CA VAL A 330 18.48 -7.41 6.47
C VAL A 330 18.85 -5.95 6.54
N PRO A 331 17.92 -5.02 6.82
CA PRO A 331 18.32 -3.68 7.20
C PRO A 331 19.26 -3.86 8.39
N GLU A 332 20.53 -3.47 8.26
CA GLU A 332 21.36 -3.39 9.47
C GLU A 332 20.57 -2.57 10.50
N PRO A 333 20.57 -2.96 11.79
CA PRO A 333 20.01 -2.10 12.82
C PRO A 333 20.62 -0.73 12.59
N VAL A 334 19.77 0.27 12.31
CA VAL A 334 20.20 1.62 11.96
C VAL A 334 21.17 2.05 13.04
N ARG A 335 22.47 1.96 12.74
CA ARG A 335 23.48 2.68 13.50
C ARG A 335 23.12 4.14 13.25
N PRO A 336 23.04 4.98 14.29
CA PRO A 336 22.81 6.39 14.06
C PRO A 336 23.99 6.91 13.22
N GLY A 337 23.72 7.18 11.95
CA GLY A 337 24.70 7.68 11.00
C GLY A 337 24.69 6.93 9.66
N THR A 338 24.16 7.62 8.65
CA THR A 338 24.41 7.59 7.19
C THR A 338 23.12 7.60 6.38
N THR A 339 22.70 8.81 6.02
CA THR A 339 21.59 9.12 5.09
C THR A 339 21.98 8.96 3.60
N THR A 340 22.68 7.88 3.19
CA THR A 340 23.47 7.96 1.93
C THR A 340 22.99 7.19 0.69
N ASP A 341 21.78 6.60 0.64
CA ASP A 341 21.40 5.85 -0.59
C ASP A 341 20.21 6.38 -1.38
N ARG A 342 19.58 7.50 -0.95
CA ARG A 342 18.48 8.13 -1.71
C ARG A 342 18.67 9.64 -1.88
N PRO A 343 18.49 10.19 -3.09
CA PRO A 343 18.70 11.61 -3.35
C PRO A 343 17.72 12.46 -2.52
N VAL A 344 18.26 13.46 -1.82
CA VAL A 344 17.51 14.41 -0.97
C VAL A 344 16.67 15.37 -1.81
N LEU A 345 17.23 15.77 -2.96
CA LEU A 345 16.61 16.68 -3.91
C LEU A 345 16.06 15.92 -5.11
N ILE A 346 15.06 16.49 -5.77
CA ILE A 346 14.58 16.07 -7.09
C ILE A 346 14.53 17.28 -8.02
N GLY A 347 15.03 17.12 -9.24
CA GLY A 347 14.98 18.17 -10.26
C GLY A 347 13.61 18.26 -10.94
N VAL A 348 13.32 19.43 -11.54
CA VAL A 348 12.04 19.71 -12.22
C VAL A 348 11.75 18.70 -13.33
N GLU A 349 12.71 18.41 -14.21
CA GLU A 349 12.51 17.47 -15.32
C GLU A 349 12.31 16.03 -14.84
N GLU A 350 13.07 15.59 -13.82
CA GLU A 350 12.86 14.26 -13.23
C GLU A 350 11.46 14.15 -12.63
N LEU A 351 11.01 15.18 -11.90
CA LEU A 351 9.67 15.20 -11.32
C LEU A 351 8.60 15.16 -12.40
N TYR A 352 8.74 15.97 -13.46
CA TYR A 352 7.81 16.01 -14.59
C TYR A 352 7.62 14.62 -15.23
N HIS A 353 8.69 13.86 -15.41
CA HIS A 353 8.59 12.49 -15.91
C HIS A 353 8.00 11.50 -14.89
N ARG A 354 8.30 11.67 -13.60
CA ARG A 354 7.79 10.80 -12.52
C ARG A 354 6.28 10.96 -12.30
N VAL A 355 5.74 12.16 -12.44
CA VAL A 355 4.28 12.38 -12.25
C VAL A 355 3.43 11.73 -13.34
N ALA A 356 4.03 11.38 -14.48
CA ALA A 356 3.38 10.65 -15.57
C ALA A 356 3.42 9.12 -15.40
N GLN A 357 4.13 8.59 -14.40
CA GLN A 357 4.23 7.15 -14.15
C GLN A 357 2.98 6.59 -13.45
N PRO A 358 2.74 5.26 -13.50
CA PRO A 358 1.58 4.64 -12.86
C PRO A 358 1.49 4.86 -11.34
N GLU A 359 2.64 5.03 -10.68
CA GLU A 359 2.75 5.29 -9.24
C GLU A 359 3.43 6.65 -8.98
N PRO A 360 2.73 7.78 -9.23
CA PRO A 360 3.33 9.09 -9.09
C PRO A 360 3.53 9.46 -7.60
N PRO A 361 4.58 10.23 -7.27
CA PRO A 361 4.78 10.71 -5.90
C PRO A 361 3.58 11.52 -5.43
N LEU A 362 3.35 11.54 -4.11
CA LEU A 362 2.45 12.52 -3.51
C LEU A 362 3.17 13.88 -3.51
N LEU A 363 2.56 14.89 -4.13
CA LEU A 363 3.10 16.23 -4.20
C LEU A 363 2.48 17.07 -3.08
N LEU A 364 3.31 17.66 -2.22
CA LEU A 364 2.89 18.51 -1.11
C LEU A 364 3.40 19.94 -1.34
N ASP A 365 2.47 20.87 -1.42
CA ASP A 365 2.72 22.30 -1.50
C ASP A 365 2.70 22.88 -0.10
N VAL A 366 3.87 23.27 0.40
CA VAL A 366 4.07 23.74 1.78
C VAL A 366 4.40 25.23 1.77
N ARG A 367 3.86 25.99 0.81
CA ARG A 367 4.16 27.43 0.72
C ARG A 367 3.73 28.15 2.01
N TRP A 368 4.70 28.80 2.62
CA TRP A 368 4.54 29.57 3.84
C TRP A 368 5.62 30.65 3.87
N ALA A 369 5.24 31.85 4.28
CA ALA A 369 6.16 32.94 4.55
C ALA A 369 5.74 33.62 5.85
N LEU A 370 6.72 34.01 6.66
CA LEU A 370 6.43 34.65 7.93
C LEU A 370 5.69 35.98 7.71
N GLY A 371 4.49 36.09 8.27
CA GLY A 371 3.64 37.28 8.13
C GLY A 371 2.68 37.27 6.93
N ASP A 372 2.69 36.20 6.12
CA ASP A 372 1.76 35.99 5.01
C ASP A 372 0.76 34.87 5.36
N PRO A 373 -0.52 35.20 5.65
CA PRO A 373 -1.53 34.20 5.97
C PRO A 373 -2.18 33.57 4.73
N ASP A 374 -1.88 34.06 3.52
CA ASP A 374 -2.66 33.78 2.31
C ASP A 374 -2.11 32.59 1.48
N GLY A 375 -1.26 31.74 2.08
CA GLY A 375 -0.64 30.60 1.42
C GLY A 375 -1.63 29.70 0.65
N ARG A 376 -2.82 29.46 1.20
CA ARG A 376 -3.87 28.67 0.52
C ARG A 376 -4.45 29.40 -0.70
N ALA A 377 -4.58 30.72 -0.65
CA ALA A 377 -5.01 31.52 -1.79
C ALA A 377 -3.97 31.45 -2.92
N HIS A 378 -2.69 31.63 -2.58
CA HIS A 378 -1.60 31.51 -3.55
C HIS A 378 -1.58 30.12 -4.20
N TYR A 379 -1.82 29.05 -3.44
CA TYR A 379 -1.94 27.69 -3.97
C TYR A 379 -3.04 27.58 -5.03
N ARG A 380 -4.22 28.17 -4.77
CA ARG A 380 -5.35 28.14 -5.71
C ARG A 380 -5.08 28.91 -7.00
N GLU A 381 -4.23 29.93 -6.96
CA GLU A 381 -3.84 30.71 -8.13
C GLU A 381 -2.92 29.93 -9.08
N GLY A 382 -2.10 29.01 -8.54
CA GLY A 382 -1.20 28.19 -9.34
C GLY A 382 -0.36 27.25 -8.48
N HIS A 383 -0.37 25.95 -8.80
CA HIS A 383 0.37 24.89 -8.13
C HIS A 383 0.74 23.76 -9.10
N LEU A 384 1.64 22.86 -8.68
CA LEU A 384 2.00 21.68 -9.47
C LEU A 384 0.76 20.78 -9.67
N PRO A 385 0.49 20.26 -10.88
CA PRO A 385 -0.65 19.40 -11.14
C PRO A 385 -0.73 18.21 -10.18
N GLY A 386 -1.84 18.14 -9.42
CA GLY A 386 -2.08 17.07 -8.45
C GLY A 386 -1.45 17.29 -7.06
N ALA A 387 -0.80 18.42 -6.81
CA ALA A 387 -0.35 18.79 -5.47
C ALA A 387 -1.49 18.95 -4.47
N VAL A 388 -1.14 18.82 -3.20
CA VAL A 388 -2.02 19.07 -2.05
C VAL A 388 -1.40 20.17 -1.23
N PHE A 389 -2.18 21.21 -0.93
CA PHE A 389 -1.76 22.26 -0.01
C PHE A 389 -1.67 21.72 1.42
N VAL A 390 -0.54 21.97 2.08
CA VAL A 390 -0.24 21.62 3.46
C VAL A 390 0.02 22.88 4.26
N ASP A 391 -0.81 23.13 5.26
CA ASP A 391 -0.66 24.29 6.13
C ASP A 391 0.43 24.05 7.20
N LEU A 392 1.49 24.87 7.17
CA LEU A 392 2.64 24.68 8.05
C LEU A 392 2.28 24.83 9.53
N ASP A 393 1.47 25.83 9.88
CA ASP A 393 1.14 26.18 11.26
C ASP A 393 0.19 25.18 11.91
N THR A 394 -0.75 24.64 11.13
CA THR A 394 -1.79 23.74 11.66
C THR A 394 -1.49 22.26 11.45
N GLU A 395 -0.71 21.89 10.44
CA GLU A 395 -0.47 20.50 10.06
C GLU A 395 0.99 20.05 10.26
N LEU A 396 1.94 20.98 10.29
CA LEU A 396 3.39 20.71 10.48
C LEU A 396 3.97 21.30 11.78
N ALA A 397 3.11 21.80 12.66
CA ALA A 397 3.48 22.27 13.99
C ALA A 397 2.52 21.74 15.07
N GLY A 398 3.07 21.53 16.27
CA GLY A 398 2.30 21.23 17.45
C GLY A 398 1.64 22.48 18.05
N PRO A 399 0.74 22.30 19.04
CA PRO A 399 0.19 23.44 19.77
C PRO A 399 1.30 24.21 20.50
N HIS A 400 1.19 25.53 20.48
CA HIS A 400 2.10 26.40 21.22
C HIS A 400 2.05 26.11 22.73
N ALA A 401 3.21 26.01 23.37
CA ALA A 401 3.36 25.88 24.81
C ALA A 401 4.60 26.65 25.30
N PRO A 402 4.61 27.17 26.55
CA PRO A 402 5.80 27.82 27.11
C PRO A 402 7.03 26.92 27.00
N GLY A 403 8.12 27.46 26.46
CA GLY A 403 9.38 26.73 26.27
C GLY A 403 9.43 25.74 25.10
N ALA A 404 8.33 25.55 24.36
CA ALA A 404 8.28 24.62 23.22
C ALA A 404 8.75 25.25 21.89
N GLY A 405 8.93 26.57 21.86
CA GLY A 405 9.22 27.36 20.66
C GLY A 405 7.96 27.68 19.84
N ARG A 406 8.10 28.45 18.75
CA ARG A 406 6.96 28.86 17.91
C ARG A 406 6.40 27.75 17.01
N HIS A 407 7.23 26.79 16.58
CA HIS A 407 6.76 25.66 15.76
C HIS A 407 7.21 24.33 16.37
N PRO A 408 6.64 23.94 17.52
CA PRO A 408 7.01 22.70 18.19
C PRO A 408 6.71 21.50 17.28
N LEU A 409 7.35 20.37 17.57
CA LEU A 409 7.04 19.14 16.83
C LEU A 409 5.57 18.75 17.05
N PRO A 410 4.83 18.39 15.98
CA PRO A 410 3.46 17.93 16.13
C PRO A 410 3.42 16.58 16.86
N PRO A 411 2.39 16.33 17.70
CA PRO A 411 2.09 14.97 18.16
C PRO A 411 1.99 14.01 16.98
N ILE A 412 2.59 12.82 17.11
CA ILE A 412 2.74 11.89 15.98
C ILE A 412 1.39 11.43 15.40
N ASP A 413 0.36 11.34 16.23
CA ASP A 413 -1.02 11.01 15.85
C ASP A 413 -1.67 12.13 15.02
N ARG A 414 -1.40 13.39 15.34
CA ARG A 414 -1.86 14.55 14.55
C ARG A 414 -1.17 14.63 13.20
N LEU A 415 0.16 14.46 13.17
CA LEU A 415 0.90 14.42 11.92
C LEU A 415 0.44 13.24 11.04
N GLN A 416 0.15 12.08 11.65
CA GLN A 416 -0.40 10.94 10.92
C GLN A 416 -1.80 11.23 10.36
N ALA A 417 -2.67 11.89 11.13
CA ALA A 417 -4.00 12.26 10.66
C ALA A 417 -3.92 13.23 9.47
N ALA A 418 -3.06 14.26 9.56
CA ALA A 418 -2.80 15.18 8.45
C ALA A 418 -2.24 14.45 7.22
N ALA A 419 -1.21 13.61 7.39
CA ALA A 419 -0.62 12.84 6.31
C ALA A 419 -1.62 11.91 5.60
N ARG A 420 -2.51 11.25 6.36
CA ARG A 420 -3.61 10.48 5.78
C ARG A 420 -4.62 11.38 5.06
N GLY A 421 -4.91 12.56 5.60
CA GLY A 421 -5.74 13.59 4.96
C GLY A 421 -5.19 14.05 3.61
N TRP A 422 -3.87 14.17 3.47
CA TRP A 422 -3.21 14.46 2.18
C TRP A 422 -3.31 13.31 1.17
N GLY A 423 -3.70 12.11 1.62
CA GLY A 423 -3.75 10.90 0.81
C GLY A 423 -2.43 10.12 0.78
N LEU A 424 -1.56 10.27 1.79
CA LEU A 424 -0.31 9.51 1.88
C LEU A 424 -0.58 8.04 2.23
N THR A 425 -0.21 7.16 1.32
CA THR A 425 -0.31 5.71 1.51
C THR A 425 1.04 5.10 1.83
N ARG A 426 1.03 3.90 2.41
CA ARG A 426 2.25 3.15 2.73
C ARG A 426 3.07 2.88 1.47
N GLY A 427 4.38 3.11 1.56
CA GLY A 427 5.34 2.89 0.46
C GLY A 427 5.31 3.95 -0.65
N ARG A 428 4.39 4.91 -0.63
CA ARG A 428 4.33 5.96 -1.65
C ARG A 428 5.42 7.02 -1.40
N SER A 429 6.15 7.38 -2.45
CA SER A 429 7.12 8.48 -2.41
C SER A 429 6.44 9.83 -2.27
N VAL A 430 7.12 10.77 -1.63
CA VAL A 430 6.63 12.13 -1.39
C VAL A 430 7.61 13.14 -1.95
N VAL A 431 7.08 14.14 -2.66
CA VAL A 431 7.85 15.31 -3.08
C VAL A 431 7.23 16.54 -2.44
N VAL A 432 8.02 17.26 -1.66
CA VAL A 432 7.62 18.51 -1.02
C VAL A 432 8.22 19.69 -1.78
N TYR A 433 7.46 20.76 -1.91
CA TYR A 433 7.94 22.00 -2.52
C TYR A 433 7.26 23.22 -1.92
N ASP A 434 7.86 24.38 -2.15
CA ASP A 434 7.28 25.69 -1.85
C ASP A 434 7.64 26.67 -2.99
N ASN A 435 7.50 27.97 -2.72
CA ASN A 435 7.87 29.04 -3.65
C ASN A 435 8.87 30.03 -3.02
N THR A 436 9.63 29.60 -2.00
CA THR A 436 10.53 30.44 -1.21
C THR A 436 11.90 29.80 -0.99
N GLY A 437 12.38 29.03 -1.98
CA GLY A 437 13.70 28.39 -1.93
C GLY A 437 13.75 27.14 -1.05
N GLY A 438 12.62 26.46 -0.83
CA GLY A 438 12.55 25.21 -0.06
C GLY A 438 12.51 25.40 1.46
N LEU A 439 12.42 26.63 1.97
CA LEU A 439 12.48 26.93 3.41
C LEU A 439 11.36 26.25 4.20
N ALA A 440 10.13 26.33 3.73
CA ALA A 440 8.97 25.75 4.40
C ALA A 440 8.79 24.28 4.00
N ALA A 441 9.06 23.94 2.73
CA ALA A 441 9.05 22.56 2.25
C ALA A 441 10.01 21.66 3.02
N ALA A 442 11.19 22.17 3.40
CA ALA A 442 12.17 21.42 4.19
C ALA A 442 11.63 21.00 5.56
N ARG A 443 10.69 21.75 6.15
CA ARG A 443 10.03 21.35 7.41
C ARG A 443 9.19 20.09 7.20
N ALA A 444 8.42 20.02 6.12
CA ALA A 444 7.66 18.82 5.77
C ALA A 444 8.59 17.65 5.44
N TRP A 445 9.66 17.89 4.68
CA TRP A 445 10.69 16.89 4.40
C TRP A 445 11.23 16.28 5.70
N TRP A 446 11.66 17.13 6.63
CA TRP A 446 12.26 16.69 7.89
C TRP A 446 11.26 15.95 8.76
N LEU A 447 10.03 16.46 8.91
CA LEU A 447 9.00 15.83 9.75
C LEU A 447 8.58 14.46 9.23
N LEU A 448 8.38 14.32 7.91
CA LEU A 448 7.99 13.04 7.33
C LEU A 448 9.10 12.01 7.48
N ARG A 449 10.37 12.40 7.31
CA ARG A 449 11.51 11.50 7.55
C ARG A 449 11.67 11.17 9.03
N TRP A 450 11.56 12.15 9.93
CA TRP A 450 11.53 11.93 11.38
C TRP A 450 10.41 10.98 11.82
N ALA A 451 9.29 11.01 11.10
CA ALA A 451 8.12 10.18 11.30
C ALA A 451 8.19 8.79 10.60
N GLY A 452 9.31 8.46 9.95
CA GLY A 452 9.57 7.15 9.36
C GLY A 452 9.16 6.99 7.88
N VAL A 453 8.90 8.09 7.16
CA VAL A 453 8.67 8.03 5.70
C VAL A 453 10.02 8.01 4.97
N PRO A 454 10.36 6.93 4.22
CA PRO A 454 11.73 6.72 3.74
C PRO A 454 12.06 7.43 2.42
N ASP A 455 11.07 7.72 1.56
CA ASP A 455 11.27 8.41 0.27
C ASP A 455 10.55 9.75 0.28
N VAL A 456 11.20 10.76 0.87
CA VAL A 456 10.76 12.15 0.87
C VAL A 456 11.86 12.97 0.21
N ARG A 457 11.52 13.68 -0.86
CA ARG A 457 12.44 14.52 -1.62
C ARG A 457 11.93 15.94 -1.68
N LEU A 458 12.84 16.90 -1.74
CA LEU A 458 12.51 18.31 -1.93
C LEU A 458 12.70 18.69 -3.40
N LEU A 459 11.71 19.34 -4.01
CA LEU A 459 11.83 19.86 -5.38
C LEU A 459 12.78 21.05 -5.41
N ASP A 460 13.93 20.88 -6.07
CA ASP A 460 14.94 21.92 -6.16
C ASP A 460 14.43 23.12 -6.97
N GLY A 461 14.54 24.32 -6.40
CA GLY A 461 13.96 25.55 -6.93
C GLY A 461 12.44 25.70 -6.87
N GLY A 462 11.73 24.68 -6.37
CA GLY A 462 10.29 24.73 -6.11
C GLY A 462 9.42 25.14 -7.31
N LEU A 463 8.34 25.86 -7.02
CA LEU A 463 7.37 26.30 -8.04
C LEU A 463 7.98 27.30 -9.04
N ALA A 464 8.93 28.13 -8.61
CA ALA A 464 9.61 29.08 -9.49
C ALA A 464 10.42 28.36 -10.59
N ALA A 465 11.16 27.31 -10.23
CA ALA A 465 11.89 26.50 -11.21
C ALA A 465 10.95 25.70 -12.13
N TRP A 466 9.83 25.19 -11.60
CA TRP A 466 8.79 24.55 -12.40
C TRP A 466 8.22 25.47 -13.49
N ARG A 467 7.94 26.73 -13.12
CA ARG A 467 7.51 27.79 -14.05
C ARG A 467 8.57 28.13 -15.08
N ALA A 468 9.82 28.28 -14.65
CA ALA A 468 10.94 28.59 -15.53
C ALA A 468 11.18 27.51 -16.60
N ALA A 469 10.92 26.25 -16.27
CA ALA A 469 10.97 25.12 -17.21
C ALA A 469 9.79 25.08 -18.19
N GLY A 470 8.78 25.95 -18.05
CA GLY A 470 7.64 26.04 -18.96
C GLY A 470 6.57 24.95 -18.76
N HIS A 471 6.59 24.24 -17.63
CA HIS A 471 5.63 23.19 -17.33
C HIS A 471 4.29 23.76 -16.85
N THR A 472 3.19 23.06 -17.17
CA THR A 472 1.83 23.51 -16.84
C THR A 472 1.57 23.50 -15.34
N GLU A 473 0.82 24.49 -14.86
CA GLU A 473 0.27 24.55 -13.50
C GLU A 473 -1.21 24.16 -13.47
N ALA A 474 -1.67 23.67 -12.33
CA ALA A 474 -3.08 23.56 -11.99
C ALA A 474 -3.53 24.76 -11.16
N THR A 475 -4.84 25.04 -11.17
CA THR A 475 -5.48 26.10 -10.38
C THR A 475 -6.66 25.52 -9.59
N GLY A 476 -7.13 26.25 -8.58
CA GLY A 476 -8.20 25.82 -7.68
C GLY A 476 -7.74 24.85 -6.59
N ASP A 477 -8.69 24.15 -5.97
CA ASP A 477 -8.39 23.17 -4.93
C ASP A 477 -8.04 21.80 -5.52
N ALA A 478 -7.22 21.02 -4.79
CA ALA A 478 -6.95 19.63 -5.15
C ALA A 478 -8.26 18.82 -5.22
N ARG A 479 -8.34 17.88 -6.17
CA ARG A 479 -9.46 16.92 -6.21
C ARG A 479 -9.52 16.13 -4.89
N PRO A 480 -10.72 15.84 -4.35
CA PRO A 480 -10.86 14.99 -3.18
C PRO A 480 -10.15 13.64 -3.38
N ARG A 481 -9.34 13.24 -2.40
CA ARG A 481 -8.59 11.97 -2.40
C ARG A 481 -9.16 11.04 -1.33
N ALA A 482 -9.04 9.73 -1.56
CA ALA A 482 -9.25 8.77 -0.50
C ALA A 482 -8.23 9.02 0.63
N LEU A 483 -8.65 8.78 1.87
CA LEU A 483 -7.74 8.84 3.01
C LEU A 483 -6.60 7.84 2.82
N GLY A 484 -5.39 8.31 3.09
CA GLY A 484 -4.19 7.49 3.11
C GLY A 484 -4.20 6.45 4.24
N ASP A 485 -3.31 5.46 4.14
CA ASP A 485 -3.17 4.35 5.09
C ASP A 485 -1.79 4.29 5.76
N VAL A 486 -1.00 5.38 5.65
CA VAL A 486 0.32 5.50 6.27
C VAL A 486 0.25 5.31 7.78
N VAL A 487 1.30 4.71 8.36
CA VAL A 487 1.51 4.59 9.79
C VAL A 487 2.81 5.30 10.13
N LEU A 488 2.75 6.31 10.99
CA LEU A 488 3.90 7.14 11.35
C LEU A 488 4.44 6.80 12.73
N ARG A 489 5.76 6.91 12.89
CA ARG A 489 6.48 6.68 14.15
C ARG A 489 7.57 7.73 14.30
N ALA A 490 7.55 8.49 15.39
CA ALA A 490 8.56 9.50 15.68
C ALA A 490 9.94 8.89 15.94
N GLY A 491 11.01 9.68 15.75
CA GLY A 491 12.36 9.35 16.21
C GLY A 491 13.32 8.79 15.16
N HIS A 492 12.96 8.83 13.88
CA HIS A 492 13.82 8.34 12.78
C HIS A 492 14.88 9.36 12.34
N LEU A 493 14.80 10.60 12.82
CA LEU A 493 15.83 11.61 12.70
C LEU A 493 16.19 12.15 14.08
N PRO A 494 17.47 12.51 14.33
CA PRO A 494 17.90 12.94 15.64
C PRO A 494 17.36 14.33 15.99
N THR A 495 16.97 14.48 17.26
CA THR A 495 16.62 15.76 17.87
C THR A 495 17.47 15.98 19.10
N ILE A 496 17.80 17.23 19.40
CA ILE A 496 18.47 17.61 20.65
C ILE A 496 17.58 18.53 21.47
N THR A 497 17.71 18.41 22.78
CA THR A 497 17.12 19.30 23.79
C THR A 497 17.89 20.61 23.88
N ALA A 498 17.34 21.56 24.63
CA ALA A 498 18.02 22.83 24.89
C ALA A 498 19.34 22.63 25.66
N ASP A 499 19.41 21.69 26.61
CA ASP A 499 20.64 21.44 27.38
C ASP A 499 21.70 20.72 26.54
N GLU A 500 21.27 19.81 25.65
CA GLU A 500 22.16 19.19 24.69
C GLU A 500 22.70 20.21 23.68
N ALA A 501 21.88 21.15 23.22
CA ALA A 501 22.32 22.26 22.38
C ALA A 501 23.36 23.14 23.11
N ALA A 502 23.13 23.47 24.39
CA ALA A 502 24.07 24.23 25.21
C ALA A 502 25.44 23.55 25.34
N GLY A 503 25.45 22.21 25.49
CA GLY A 503 26.67 21.43 25.64
C GLY A 503 27.35 21.07 24.32
N LEU A 504 26.67 21.20 23.18
CA LEU A 504 27.17 20.73 21.89
C LEU A 504 28.49 21.38 21.45
N PRO A 505 28.72 22.70 21.60
CA PRO A 505 29.97 23.36 21.20
C PRO A 505 31.23 22.80 21.87
N SER A 506 31.11 22.09 22.99
CA SER A 506 32.25 21.46 23.67
C SER A 506 32.74 20.16 23.00
N ARG A 507 31.95 19.59 22.09
CA ARG A 507 32.21 18.27 21.48
C ARG A 507 31.87 18.17 19.99
N GLY A 508 31.31 19.23 19.40
CA GLY A 508 30.88 19.30 18.02
C GLY A 508 30.44 20.71 17.63
N THR A 509 29.59 20.84 16.63
CA THR A 509 29.17 22.14 16.07
C THR A 509 27.67 22.36 16.24
N LEU A 510 27.29 23.49 16.84
CA LEU A 510 25.90 23.97 16.84
C LEU A 510 25.76 25.09 15.81
N LEU A 511 24.92 24.91 14.80
CA LEU A 511 24.68 25.88 13.74
C LEU A 511 23.43 26.72 14.02
N ASP A 512 23.57 28.04 13.86
CA ASP A 512 22.45 28.98 13.82
C ASP A 512 22.11 29.32 12.37
N ALA A 513 20.96 28.83 11.90
CA ALA A 513 20.51 29.00 10.52
C ALA A 513 19.81 30.34 10.23
N ARG A 514 19.71 31.25 11.23
CA ARG A 514 19.12 32.58 11.05
C ARG A 514 20.05 33.48 10.24
N ALA A 515 19.51 34.61 9.77
CA ALA A 515 20.29 35.67 9.16
C ALA A 515 21.40 36.17 10.11
N GLY A 516 22.55 36.57 9.56
CA GLY A 516 23.74 36.88 10.35
C GLY A 516 23.54 38.04 11.34
N GLU A 517 22.76 39.04 10.96
CA GLU A 517 22.37 40.18 11.80
C GLU A 517 21.51 39.76 13.01
N ARG A 518 20.69 38.71 12.87
CA ARG A 518 19.93 38.13 14.00
C ARG A 518 20.83 37.38 14.95
N TYR A 519 21.79 36.62 14.41
CA TYR A 519 22.81 35.92 15.20
C TYR A 519 23.66 36.91 16.02
N ARG A 520 24.12 38.00 15.40
CA ARG A 520 24.91 39.05 16.07
C ARG A 520 24.09 39.93 17.03
N GLY A 521 22.77 39.75 17.08
CA GLY A 521 21.88 40.53 17.94
C GLY A 521 21.67 41.98 17.49
N GLU A 522 21.99 42.30 16.25
CA GLU A 522 21.82 43.65 15.69
C GLU A 522 20.34 43.95 15.39
N VAL A 523 19.59 42.92 14.97
CA VAL A 523 18.18 43.01 14.62
C VAL A 523 17.46 41.77 15.20
N GLU A 524 16.47 41.97 16.07
CA GLU A 524 15.60 40.89 16.54
C GLU A 524 14.14 41.36 16.57
N PRO A 525 13.39 41.13 15.48
CA PRO A 525 12.04 41.66 15.34
C PRO A 525 10.96 40.72 15.89
N ILE A 526 11.31 39.50 16.31
CA ILE A 526 10.34 38.44 16.61
C ILE A 526 10.47 37.92 18.04
N ASP A 527 11.70 37.64 18.47
CA ASP A 527 11.98 36.95 19.74
C ASP A 527 12.29 37.94 20.88
N PRO A 528 12.00 37.58 22.15
CA PRO A 528 12.10 38.53 23.28
C PRO A 528 13.53 38.99 23.60
N ARG A 529 14.56 38.28 23.12
CA ARG A 529 15.98 38.61 23.34
C ARG A 529 16.74 38.49 22.02
N ALA A 530 17.55 39.49 21.71
CA ALA A 530 18.51 39.48 20.61
C ALA A 530 19.78 38.70 20.98
N GLY A 531 20.50 38.17 19.98
CA GLY A 531 21.73 37.40 20.16
C GLY A 531 21.57 35.94 19.71
N HIS A 532 22.45 35.06 20.21
CA HIS A 532 22.46 33.64 19.84
C HIS A 532 22.80 32.71 21.02
N ILE A 533 22.70 31.40 20.80
CA ILE A 533 23.06 30.39 21.80
C ILE A 533 24.58 30.40 21.94
N PRO A 534 25.16 30.56 23.15
CA PRO A 534 26.60 30.66 23.33
C PRO A 534 27.36 29.49 22.69
N GLY A 535 28.39 29.80 21.91
CA GLY A 535 29.21 28.83 21.20
C GLY A 535 28.61 28.29 19.89
N ALA A 536 27.42 28.73 19.49
CA ALA A 536 26.90 28.46 18.16
C ALA A 536 27.74 29.14 17.07
N VAL A 537 27.73 28.58 15.87
CA VAL A 537 28.37 29.13 14.67
C VAL A 537 27.27 29.62 13.72
N SER A 538 27.42 30.84 13.21
CA SER A 538 26.45 31.38 12.24
C SER A 538 26.58 30.69 10.89
N ALA A 539 25.48 30.11 10.40
CA ALA A 539 25.37 29.51 9.07
C ALA A 539 24.04 29.92 8.42
N PRO A 540 23.90 31.16 7.93
CA PRO A 540 22.63 31.64 7.38
C PRO A 540 22.17 30.78 6.20
N THR A 541 20.93 30.29 6.26
CA THR A 541 20.46 29.26 5.32
C THR A 541 20.33 29.74 3.87
N THR A 542 20.23 31.07 3.66
CA THR A 542 20.25 31.69 2.33
C THR A 542 21.54 31.41 1.57
N GLY A 543 22.64 31.15 2.26
CA GLY A 543 23.91 30.80 1.64
C GLY A 543 23.96 29.38 1.06
N ASN A 544 22.94 28.54 1.31
CA ASN A 544 22.85 27.20 0.72
C ASN A 544 22.31 27.22 -0.72
N LEU A 545 21.79 28.37 -1.16
CA LEU A 545 21.21 28.54 -2.49
C LEU A 545 22.13 29.37 -3.40
N GLY A 546 22.02 29.12 -4.70
CA GLY A 546 22.59 29.93 -5.76
C GLY A 546 21.74 31.18 -6.06
N ALA A 547 22.21 32.02 -6.99
CA ALA A 547 21.47 33.21 -7.43
C ALA A 547 20.14 32.86 -8.13
N ASP A 548 20.05 31.66 -8.67
CA ASP A 548 18.89 31.04 -9.31
C ASP A 548 17.89 30.42 -8.32
N GLN A 549 18.14 30.52 -7.01
CA GLN A 549 17.34 29.90 -5.95
C GLN A 549 17.36 28.36 -5.95
N LEU A 550 18.29 27.74 -6.68
CA LEU A 550 18.57 26.30 -6.58
C LEU A 550 19.54 26.03 -5.43
N PHE A 551 19.50 24.82 -4.87
CA PHE A 551 20.53 24.39 -3.93
C PHE A 551 21.89 24.40 -4.62
N ARG A 552 22.91 24.88 -3.90
CA ARG A 552 24.29 24.78 -4.36
C ARG A 552 24.66 23.31 -4.59
N PRO A 553 25.51 23.01 -5.60
CA PRO A 553 25.99 21.66 -5.82
C PRO A 553 26.62 21.05 -4.56
N ALA A 554 26.52 19.74 -4.40
CA ALA A 554 27.04 19.03 -3.23
C ALA A 554 28.53 19.28 -2.95
N ALA A 555 29.34 19.59 -3.98
CA ALA A 555 30.74 19.98 -3.79
C ALA A 555 30.89 21.34 -3.09
N GLU A 556 30.10 22.35 -3.49
CA GLU A 556 30.11 23.67 -2.88
C GLU A 556 29.52 23.65 -1.47
N LEU A 557 28.49 22.83 -1.22
CA LEU A 557 27.94 22.66 0.12
C LEU A 557 28.94 21.97 1.05
N ARG A 558 29.69 20.97 0.56
CA ARG A 558 30.79 20.37 1.35
C ARG A 558 31.89 21.37 1.69
N GLU A 559 32.24 22.25 0.75
CA GLU A 559 33.21 23.32 1.00
C GLU A 559 32.67 24.33 2.03
N ARG A 560 31.41 24.75 1.89
CA ARG A 560 30.74 25.66 2.82
C ARG A 560 30.70 25.11 4.26
N PHE A 561 30.55 23.80 4.41
CA PHE A 561 30.49 23.13 5.70
C PHE A 561 31.82 22.46 6.11
N ALA A 562 32.95 22.84 5.49
CA ALA A 562 34.24 22.20 5.74
C ALA A 562 34.74 22.35 7.19
N ASP A 563 34.38 23.44 7.86
CA ASP A 563 34.76 23.73 9.25
C ASP A 563 33.83 23.07 10.29
N VAL A 564 32.75 22.40 9.84
CA VAL A 564 31.84 21.67 10.72
C VAL A 564 32.50 20.37 11.16
N THR A 565 32.60 20.13 12.47
CA THR A 565 33.30 18.97 13.02
C THR A 565 32.51 18.31 14.16
N GLY A 566 32.71 17.00 14.33
CA GLY A 566 32.01 16.21 15.35
C GLY A 566 30.49 16.14 15.13
N PRO A 567 29.70 15.85 16.18
CA PRO A 567 28.25 15.86 16.08
C PRO A 567 27.71 17.24 15.74
N VAL A 568 26.77 17.30 14.78
CA VAL A 568 26.18 18.55 14.29
C VAL A 568 24.78 18.71 14.83
N GLY A 569 24.49 19.89 15.36
CA GLY A 569 23.16 20.30 15.80
C GLY A 569 22.79 21.59 15.10
N VAL A 570 21.51 21.76 14.79
CA VAL A 570 21.02 22.92 14.04
C VAL A 570 19.81 23.51 14.73
N TYR A 571 19.79 24.84 14.83
CA TYR A 571 18.62 25.59 15.25
C TYR A 571 18.42 26.83 14.38
N CYS A 572 17.25 27.45 14.48
CA CYS A 572 16.99 28.73 13.84
C CYS A 572 16.11 29.61 14.73
N GLY A 573 15.17 30.37 14.17
CA GLY A 573 14.13 31.04 14.96
C GLY A 573 13.18 30.05 15.65
N SER A 574 12.67 29.07 14.92
CA SER A 574 11.56 28.22 15.39
C SER A 574 11.53 26.81 14.81
N GLY A 575 12.64 26.32 14.26
CA GLY A 575 12.74 24.96 13.72
C GLY A 575 12.28 24.76 12.27
N VAL A 576 11.88 25.82 11.56
CA VAL A 576 11.50 25.76 10.13
C VAL A 576 12.75 25.85 9.24
N THR A 577 13.45 26.98 9.23
CA THR A 577 14.66 27.14 8.40
C THR A 577 15.85 26.29 8.86
N ALA A 578 15.85 25.81 10.10
CA ALA A 578 16.81 24.80 10.56
C ALA A 578 16.64 23.48 9.80
N ALA A 579 15.41 23.12 9.40
CA ALA A 579 15.18 21.94 8.57
C ALA A 579 15.77 22.11 7.17
N HIS A 580 15.74 23.33 6.62
CA HIS A 580 16.38 23.66 5.34
C HIS A 580 17.92 23.55 5.42
N GLU A 581 18.52 24.02 6.50
CA GLU A 581 19.95 23.81 6.75
C GLU A 581 20.31 22.32 6.85
N ILE A 582 19.46 21.50 7.50
CA ILE A 582 19.64 20.04 7.57
C ILE A 582 19.52 19.40 6.17
N VAL A 583 18.65 19.90 5.29
CA VAL A 583 18.59 19.45 3.88
C VAL A 583 19.92 19.73 3.19
N ALA A 584 20.49 20.93 3.34
CA ALA A 584 21.78 21.28 2.73
C ALA A 584 22.94 20.43 3.28
N LEU A 585 22.96 20.17 4.59
CA LEU A 585 23.93 19.27 5.22
C LEU A 585 23.77 17.84 4.69
N ALA A 586 22.55 17.34 4.54
CA ALA A 586 22.29 16.02 3.98
C ALA A 586 22.77 15.91 2.51
N VAL A 587 22.60 16.96 1.70
CA VAL A 587 23.16 17.02 0.33
C VAL A 587 24.70 17.02 0.36
N ALA A 588 25.31 17.64 1.37
CA ALA A 588 26.76 17.59 1.60
C ALA A 588 27.25 16.25 2.20
N GLY A 589 26.35 15.33 2.56
CA GLY A 589 26.68 14.06 3.20
C GLY A 589 26.97 14.18 4.70
N ILE A 590 26.44 15.21 5.37
CA ILE A 590 26.61 15.50 6.79
C ILE A 590 25.28 15.27 7.51
N ASP A 591 25.27 14.36 8.49
CA ASP A 591 24.12 14.13 9.35
C ASP A 591 24.05 15.18 10.47
N ALA A 592 22.85 15.66 10.78
CA ALA A 592 22.65 16.70 11.78
C ALA A 592 21.35 16.52 12.58
N ALA A 593 21.39 16.89 13.86
CA ALA A 593 20.25 16.88 14.76
C ALA A 593 19.53 18.23 14.79
N LEU A 594 18.19 18.20 14.81
CA LEU A 594 17.40 19.41 14.95
C LEU A 594 17.22 19.76 16.44
N TYR A 595 17.39 21.02 16.82
CA TYR A 595 16.83 21.56 18.06
C TYR A 595 15.45 22.21 17.77
N PRO A 596 14.32 21.53 18.05
CA PRO A 596 13.01 22.00 17.59
C PRO A 596 12.56 23.29 18.26
N GLY A 597 12.85 23.46 19.56
CA GLY A 597 12.52 24.67 20.31
C GLY A 597 13.22 25.91 19.74
N SER A 598 14.42 25.72 19.21
CA SER A 598 15.19 26.75 18.51
C SER A 598 15.38 28.03 19.34
N TRP A 599 15.75 29.15 18.70
CA TRP A 599 15.94 30.42 19.40
C TRP A 599 14.72 30.84 20.19
N SER A 600 13.52 30.67 19.63
CA SER A 600 12.28 31.09 20.30
C SER A 600 12.03 30.45 21.67
N ALA A 601 12.37 29.17 21.83
CA ALA A 601 12.32 28.53 23.14
C ALA A 601 13.45 29.04 24.05
N TRP A 602 14.66 29.14 23.51
CA TRP A 602 15.85 29.56 24.24
C TRP A 602 15.74 30.99 24.80
N SER A 603 15.38 31.95 23.95
CA SER A 603 15.24 33.36 24.30
C SER A 603 14.09 33.62 25.28
N SER A 604 13.09 32.75 25.30
CA SER A 604 11.96 32.86 26.24
C SER A 604 12.31 32.40 27.65
N ASP A 605 13.41 31.67 27.83
CA ASP A 605 13.90 31.22 29.13
C ASP A 605 14.94 32.22 29.68
N PRO A 606 14.60 33.01 30.72
CA PRO A 606 15.52 34.01 31.26
C PRO A 606 16.73 33.39 31.97
N SER A 607 16.68 32.10 32.33
CA SER A 607 17.81 31.40 32.96
C SER A 607 18.91 31.02 31.97
N ARG A 608 18.60 31.01 30.67
CA ARG A 608 19.54 30.62 29.62
C ARG A 608 20.45 31.78 29.19
N PRO A 609 21.76 31.56 29.06
CA PRO A 609 22.70 32.58 28.65
C PRO A 609 22.51 32.94 27.17
N VAL A 610 22.87 34.16 26.81
CA VAL A 610 22.84 34.67 25.43
C VAL A 610 24.17 35.35 25.15
N ALA A 611 24.72 35.08 23.97
CA ALA A 611 25.96 35.65 23.47
C ALA A 611 25.71 36.71 22.39
#